data_AF-A0A9W8PJT3-F1
#
_entry.id   AF-A0A9W8PJT3-F1
#
_cell.length_a   1.000
_cell.length_b   1.000
_cell.length_c   1.000
_cell.angle_alpha   90.00
_cell.angle_beta   90.00
_cell.angle_gamma   90.00
#
_symmetry.space_group_name_H-M   'P 1'
#
loop_
_entity.id
_entity.type
_entity.pdbx_description
1 polymer ?
#
loop_
_entity_poly.entity_id
_entity_poly.type
_entity_poly.pdbx_seq_one_letter_code
_entity_poly.pdbx_strand_id
1 'polypeptide(L)'
;MVWEGQYNQQPGRASLNYVSLGVGFVIGLQISGPLIDKVYRVLKERYNHPGRPEFRVPLMFPTALVTPAGLVLYGVAAHLKLHWVIPNVGAAIFAAGLILSFQCAQTYIIDSYERYAASATGAAAFVRTMAGFSFPLFAPAMYQRLGIAWGNGLLAGTAIVLCLLAPIVLWRYGEWIRRKSSYCAG
;
A
#
# COMPACT_ATOMS: atom_id res chain seq x y z
N MET A 1 7.08 -11.51 -18.73
CA MET A 1 7.58 -10.57 -17.69
C MET A 1 8.02 -9.28 -18.37
N VAL A 2 7.80 -8.10 -17.76
CA VAL A 2 8.08 -6.81 -18.42
C VAL A 2 9.55 -6.69 -18.86
N TRP A 3 10.49 -7.13 -18.03
CA TRP A 3 11.93 -7.08 -18.31
C TRP A 3 12.42 -8.05 -19.38
N GLU A 4 11.83 -9.25 -19.42
CA GLU A 4 12.17 -10.25 -20.45
C GLU A 4 11.47 -9.93 -21.79
N GLY A 5 10.20 -9.54 -21.74
CA GLY A 5 9.37 -9.34 -22.94
C GLY A 5 9.51 -7.97 -23.60
N GLN A 6 9.63 -6.89 -22.83
CA GLN A 6 9.75 -5.53 -23.39
C GLN A 6 11.22 -5.10 -23.56
N TYR A 7 12.11 -5.57 -22.68
CA TYR A 7 13.51 -5.13 -22.63
C TYR A 7 14.52 -6.20 -23.09
N ASN A 8 14.06 -7.39 -23.51
CA ASN A 8 14.91 -8.49 -24.00
C ASN A 8 16.08 -8.83 -23.04
N GLN A 9 15.88 -8.64 -21.73
CA GLN A 9 16.91 -8.97 -20.76
C GLN A 9 16.94 -10.47 -20.50
N GLN A 10 18.14 -11.03 -20.33
CA GLN A 10 18.31 -12.40 -19.87
C GLN A 10 17.63 -12.57 -18.50
N PRO A 11 17.04 -13.75 -18.18
CA PRO A 11 16.29 -13.99 -16.94
C PRO A 11 17.05 -13.60 -15.66
N GLY A 12 18.37 -13.82 -15.63
CA GLY A 12 19.21 -13.44 -14.49
C GLY A 12 19.36 -11.93 -14.30
N ARG A 13 19.35 -11.13 -15.38
CA ARG A 13 19.36 -9.66 -15.29
C ARG A 13 17.96 -9.10 -15.02
N ALA A 14 16.94 -9.74 -15.60
CA ALA A 14 15.54 -9.40 -15.36
C ALA A 14 15.16 -9.53 -13.88
N SER A 15 15.65 -10.57 -13.19
CA SER A 15 15.39 -10.77 -11.76
C SER A 15 16.10 -9.75 -10.87
N LEU A 16 17.26 -9.24 -11.27
CA LEU A 16 17.99 -8.21 -10.53
C LEU A 16 17.17 -6.91 -10.35
N ASN A 17 16.28 -6.62 -11.30
CA ASN A 17 15.37 -5.48 -11.19
C ASN A 17 14.43 -5.56 -9.99
N TYR A 18 14.13 -6.76 -9.46
CA TYR A 18 13.31 -6.90 -8.25
C TYR A 18 14.00 -6.38 -6.98
N VAL A 19 15.32 -6.19 -7.00
CA VAL A 19 16.05 -5.53 -5.91
C VAL A 19 15.52 -4.11 -5.68
N SER A 20 15.01 -3.44 -6.72
CA SER A 20 14.39 -2.12 -6.60
C SER A 20 13.18 -2.11 -5.65
N LEU A 21 12.39 -3.19 -5.62
CA LEU A 21 11.29 -3.34 -4.66
C LEU A 21 11.83 -3.47 -3.23
N GLY A 22 12.89 -4.26 -3.05
CA GLY A 22 13.55 -4.42 -1.76
C GLY A 22 14.07 -3.09 -1.21
N VAL A 23 14.76 -2.30 -2.05
CA VAL A 23 15.23 -0.96 -1.69
C VAL A 23 14.06 -0.05 -1.33
N GLY A 24 12.98 -0.06 -2.12
CA GLY A 24 11.76 0.69 -1.82
C GLY A 24 11.13 0.30 -0.48
N PHE A 25 11.09 -0.99 -0.14
CA PHE A 25 10.59 -1.46 1.15
C PHE A 25 11.45 -0.99 2.32
N VAL A 26 12.78 -1.08 2.20
CA VAL A 26 13.69 -0.63 3.27
C VAL A 26 13.54 0.87 3.49
N ILE A 27 13.56 1.68 2.43
CA ILE A 27 13.37 3.13 2.53
C ILE A 27 12.00 3.46 3.14
N GLY A 28 10.94 2.80 2.66
CA GLY A 28 9.58 2.99 3.16
C GLY A 28 9.44 2.63 4.64
N LEU A 29 10.07 1.54 5.10
CA LEU A 29 10.09 1.15 6.51
C LEU A 29 10.78 2.22 7.37
N GLN A 30 11.97 2.67 6.95
CA GLN A 30 12.74 3.67 7.70
C GLN A 30 12.02 5.01 7.80
N ILE A 31 11.24 5.41 6.79
CA ILE A 31 10.43 6.62 6.81
C ILE A 31 9.15 6.41 7.63
N SER A 32 8.54 5.22 7.58
CA SER A 32 7.23 4.96 8.18
C SER A 32 7.20 5.12 9.69
N GLY A 33 8.17 4.57 10.42
CA GLY A 33 8.20 4.64 11.88
C GLY A 33 8.21 6.08 12.41
N PRO A 34 9.22 6.90 12.06
CA PRO A 34 9.31 8.29 12.51
C PRO A 34 8.11 9.13 12.06
N LEU A 35 7.59 8.88 10.86
CA LEU A 35 6.46 9.65 10.31
C LEU A 35 5.16 9.34 11.06
N ILE A 36 4.90 8.05 11.33
CA ILE A 36 3.73 7.60 12.10
C ILE A 36 3.77 8.19 13.52
N ASP A 37 4.91 8.10 14.19
CA ASP A 37 5.08 8.62 15.54
C ASP A 37 4.97 10.15 15.62
N LYS A 38 5.55 10.86 14.64
CA LYS A 38 5.49 12.33 14.58
C LYS A 38 4.06 12.82 14.38
N VAL A 39 3.32 12.24 13.43
CA VAL A 39 1.93 12.61 13.18
C VAL A 39 1.04 12.26 14.37
N TYR A 40 1.26 11.11 15.00
CA TYR A 40 0.54 10.72 16.21
C TYR A 40 0.73 11.74 17.35
N ARG A 41 1.97 12.19 17.61
CA ARG A 41 2.26 13.22 18.62
C ARG A 41 1.60 14.55 18.30
N VAL A 42 1.72 15.03 17.06
CA VAL A 42 1.13 16.31 16.62
C VAL A 42 -0.39 16.30 16.77
N LEU A 43 -1.08 15.21 16.40
CA LEU A 43 -2.53 15.14 16.55
C LEU A 43 -2.98 14.96 18.00
N LYS A 44 -2.20 14.26 18.82
CA LYS A 44 -2.45 14.15 20.26
C LYS A 44 -2.41 15.51 20.95
N GLU A 45 -1.39 16.32 20.63
CA GLU A 45 -1.25 17.70 21.13
C GLU A 45 -2.36 18.62 20.60
N ARG A 46 -2.71 18.51 19.31
CA ARG A 46 -3.69 19.39 18.67
C ARG A 46 -5.13 19.17 19.17
N TYR A 47 -5.50 17.94 19.50
CA TYR A 47 -6.85 17.59 19.94
C TYR A 47 -7.00 17.42 21.45
N ASN A 48 -5.90 17.58 22.23
CA ASN A 48 -5.87 17.42 23.68
C ASN A 48 -6.62 16.17 24.19
N HIS A 49 -6.51 15.06 23.44
CA HIS A 49 -7.23 13.81 23.68
C HIS A 49 -6.22 12.73 24.06
N PRO A 50 -6.55 11.77 24.96
CA PRO A 50 -5.61 10.76 25.46
C PRO A 50 -4.95 9.84 24.40
N GLY A 51 -5.39 9.89 23.13
CA GLY A 51 -4.91 9.05 22.04
C GLY A 51 -6.08 8.31 21.38
N ARG A 52 -6.25 8.50 20.08
CA ARG A 52 -7.26 7.84 19.26
C ARG A 52 -6.54 7.13 18.12
N PRO A 53 -6.81 5.85 17.83
CA PRO A 53 -6.21 5.15 16.69
C PRO A 53 -6.48 5.87 15.37
N GLU A 54 -7.55 6.66 15.30
CA GLU A 54 -7.94 7.49 14.16
C GLU A 54 -6.92 8.59 13.83
N PHE A 55 -6.04 9.00 14.75
CA PHE A 55 -5.01 10.03 14.49
C PHE A 55 -3.91 9.59 13.52
N ARG A 56 -3.85 8.30 13.16
CA ARG A 56 -2.91 7.79 12.15
C ARG A 56 -3.50 7.74 10.74
N VAL A 57 -4.81 7.88 10.61
CA VAL A 57 -5.52 7.87 9.32
C VAL A 57 -5.05 8.97 8.35
N PRO A 58 -4.63 10.18 8.80
CA PRO A 58 -4.08 11.19 7.88
C PRO A 58 -2.84 10.75 7.11
N LEU A 59 -2.04 9.81 7.65
CA LEU A 59 -0.85 9.27 6.97
C LEU A 59 -1.20 8.38 5.77
N MET A 60 -2.44 7.91 5.68
CA MET A 60 -2.91 7.09 4.56
C MET A 60 -3.25 7.94 3.32
N PHE A 61 -3.42 9.27 3.46
CA PHE A 61 -3.66 10.14 2.30
C PHE A 61 -2.41 10.36 1.44
N PRO A 62 -1.22 10.66 2.00
CA PRO A 62 0.01 10.72 1.21
C PRO A 62 0.31 9.40 0.49
N THR A 63 0.10 8.25 1.14
CA THR A 63 0.33 6.96 0.50
C THR A 63 -0.65 6.69 -0.63
N ALA A 64 -1.90 7.16 -0.52
CA ALA A 64 -2.90 7.09 -1.57
C ALA A 64 -2.50 7.83 -2.86
N LEU A 65 -1.53 8.74 -2.82
CA LEU A 65 -0.98 9.40 -4.00
C LEU A 65 0.36 8.78 -4.45
N VAL A 66 1.23 8.43 -3.50
CA VAL A 66 2.57 7.89 -3.79
C VAL A 66 2.51 6.51 -4.42
N THR A 67 1.69 5.59 -3.89
CA THR A 67 1.55 4.23 -4.41
C THR A 67 1.09 4.21 -5.88
N PRO A 68 -0.01 4.87 -6.27
CA PRO A 68 -0.46 4.89 -7.66
C PRO A 68 0.46 5.71 -8.57
N ALA A 69 1.11 6.77 -8.08
CA ALA A 69 2.13 7.47 -8.86
C ALA A 69 3.28 6.54 -9.27
N GLY A 70 3.76 5.67 -8.36
CA GLY A 70 4.76 4.66 -8.67
C GLY A 70 4.28 3.62 -9.70
N LEU A 71 3.03 3.19 -9.59
CA LEU A 71 2.37 2.24 -10.51
C LEU A 71 2.18 2.82 -11.92
N VAL A 72 1.77 4.09 -12.02
CA VAL A 72 1.65 4.81 -13.29
C VAL A 72 3.02 5.03 -13.91
N LEU A 73 4.02 5.46 -13.12
CA LEU A 73 5.39 5.63 -13.61
C LEU A 73 5.95 4.31 -14.15
N TYR A 74 5.73 3.20 -13.44
CA TYR A 74 6.11 1.87 -13.91
C TYR A 74 5.41 1.49 -15.23
N GLY A 75 4.09 1.67 -15.31
CA GLY A 75 3.29 1.33 -16.48
C GLY A 75 3.65 2.15 -17.72
N VAL A 76 3.82 3.47 -17.56
CA VAL A 76 4.20 4.38 -18.64
C VAL A 76 5.63 4.12 -19.10
N ALA A 77 6.57 3.94 -18.17
CA ALA A 77 7.96 3.68 -18.51
C ALA A 77 8.13 2.34 -19.25
N ALA A 78 7.39 1.31 -18.82
CA ALA A 78 7.35 0.02 -19.49
C ALA A 78 6.70 0.08 -20.88
N HIS A 79 5.68 0.93 -21.07
CA HIS A 79 5.00 1.10 -22.34
C HIS A 79 5.84 1.87 -23.37
N LEU A 80 6.49 2.95 -22.93
CA LEU A 80 7.36 3.78 -23.76
C LEU A 80 8.76 3.17 -23.96
N LYS A 81 9.02 1.97 -23.41
CA LYS A 81 10.33 1.30 -23.44
C LYS A 81 11.49 2.22 -23.01
N LEU A 82 11.23 3.08 -22.02
CA LEU A 82 12.24 4.01 -21.49
C LEU A 82 13.39 3.25 -20.82
N HIS A 83 14.51 3.91 -20.53
CA HIS A 83 15.67 3.26 -19.90
C HIS A 83 15.26 2.40 -18.68
N TRP A 84 15.81 1.20 -18.56
CA TRP A 84 15.42 0.18 -17.57
C TRP A 84 15.49 0.65 -16.10
N VAL A 85 16.21 1.74 -15.83
CA VAL A 85 16.25 2.38 -14.50
C VAL A 85 14.91 3.02 -14.13
N ILE A 86 14.17 3.56 -15.10
CA ILE A 86 12.96 4.34 -14.83
C ILE A 86 11.81 3.47 -14.28
N PRO A 87 11.49 2.30 -14.86
CA PRO A 87 10.52 1.41 -14.23
C PRO A 87 11.00 0.88 -12.86
N ASN A 88 12.32 0.73 -12.64
CA ASN A 88 12.85 0.37 -11.30
C ASN A 88 12.59 1.47 -10.26
N VAL A 89 12.73 2.74 -10.63
CA VAL A 89 12.38 3.86 -9.74
C VAL A 89 10.87 3.86 -9.45
N GLY A 90 10.02 3.63 -10.46
CA GLY A 90 8.58 3.49 -10.26
C GLY A 90 8.21 2.34 -9.30
N ALA A 91 8.86 1.19 -9.46
CA ALA A 91 8.68 0.03 -8.58
C ALA A 91 9.12 0.32 -7.14
N ALA A 92 10.25 1.02 -6.95
CA ALA A 92 10.73 1.43 -5.62
C ALA A 92 9.77 2.39 -4.92
N ILE A 93 9.24 3.40 -5.66
CA ILE A 93 8.25 4.35 -5.13
C ILE A 93 6.95 3.62 -4.74
N PHE A 94 6.48 2.71 -5.60
CA PHE A 94 5.32 1.88 -5.31
C PHE A 94 5.51 1.05 -4.04
N ALA A 95 6.64 0.36 -3.90
CA ALA A 95 6.97 -0.46 -2.74
C ALA A 95 7.06 0.37 -1.45
N ALA A 96 7.65 1.57 -1.52
CA ALA A 96 7.73 2.49 -0.38
C ALA A 96 6.34 2.96 0.09
N GLY A 97 5.45 3.33 -0.85
CA GLY A 97 4.08 3.71 -0.50
C GLY A 97 3.26 2.53 0.04
N LEU A 98 3.44 1.33 -0.52
CA LEU A 98 2.76 0.11 -0.09
C LEU A 98 3.09 -0.26 1.36
N ILE A 99 4.37 -0.24 1.73
CA ILE A 99 4.78 -0.61 3.10
C ILE A 99 4.36 0.44 4.13
N LEU A 100 4.36 1.73 3.76
CA LEU A 100 3.88 2.80 4.62
C LEU A 100 2.38 2.65 4.91
N SER A 101 1.56 2.36 3.90
CA SER A 101 0.13 2.05 4.09
C SER A 101 -0.08 0.80 4.95
N PHE A 102 0.72 -0.24 4.72
CA PHE A 102 0.64 -1.50 5.46
C PHE A 102 0.95 -1.30 6.95
N GLN A 103 2.03 -0.56 7.26
CA GLN A 103 2.39 -0.19 8.63
C GLN A 103 1.24 0.58 9.30
N CYS A 104 0.71 1.62 8.65
CA CYS A 104 -0.40 2.41 9.21
C CYS A 104 -1.63 1.54 9.52
N ALA A 105 -2.01 0.65 8.61
CA ALA A 105 -3.14 -0.26 8.81
C ALA A 105 -2.89 -1.28 9.92
N GLN A 106 -1.69 -1.86 10.02
CA GLN A 106 -1.35 -2.79 11.08
C GLN A 106 -1.39 -2.14 12.46
N THR A 107 -0.76 -0.97 12.62
CA THR A 107 -0.77 -0.30 13.92
C THR A 107 -2.17 0.21 14.29
N TYR A 108 -3.01 0.57 13.30
CA TYR A 108 -4.42 0.89 13.54
C TYR A 108 -5.21 -0.31 14.08
N ILE A 109 -5.01 -1.50 13.52
CA ILE A 109 -5.70 -2.72 13.97
C ILE A 109 -5.28 -3.09 15.40
N ILE A 110 -3.98 -3.02 15.69
CA ILE A 110 -3.43 -3.32 17.02
C ILE A 110 -4.05 -2.39 18.07
N ASP A 111 -4.03 -1.08 17.81
CA ASP A 111 -4.56 -0.08 18.74
C ASP A 111 -6.10 -0.14 18.88
N SER A 112 -6.83 -0.53 17.83
CA SER A 112 -8.29 -0.63 17.88
C SER A 112 -8.80 -1.90 18.59
N TYR A 113 -7.96 -2.93 18.66
CA TYR A 113 -8.28 -4.25 19.21
C TYR A 113 -7.24 -4.72 20.22
N GLU A 114 -6.79 -3.88 21.16
CA GLU A 114 -5.70 -4.22 22.10
C GLU A 114 -5.85 -5.61 22.75
N ARG A 115 -7.06 -5.99 23.17
CA ARG A 115 -7.33 -7.29 23.82
C ARG A 115 -7.28 -8.50 22.86
N TYR A 116 -7.57 -8.30 21.57
CA TYR A 116 -7.61 -9.35 20.55
C TYR A 116 -6.70 -9.03 19.35
N ALA A 117 -5.65 -8.25 19.58
CA ALA A 117 -4.81 -7.68 18.52
C ALA A 117 -4.20 -8.78 17.65
N ALA A 118 -3.73 -9.87 18.26
CA ALA A 118 -3.17 -11.03 17.56
C ALA A 118 -4.19 -11.70 16.61
N SER A 119 -5.43 -11.85 17.05
CA SER A 119 -6.49 -12.45 16.24
C SER A 119 -6.95 -11.50 15.12
N ALA A 120 -7.11 -10.21 15.42
CA ALA A 120 -7.51 -9.20 14.44
C ALA A 120 -6.46 -9.00 13.33
N THR A 121 -5.18 -8.94 13.71
CA THR A 121 -4.06 -8.89 12.75
C THR A 121 -3.95 -10.18 11.93
N GLY A 122 -4.23 -11.34 12.54
CA GLY A 122 -4.33 -12.62 11.83
C GLY A 122 -5.44 -12.64 10.78
N ALA A 123 -6.64 -12.16 11.12
CA ALA A 123 -7.76 -12.05 10.20
C ALA A 123 -7.45 -11.09 9.03
N ALA A 124 -6.83 -9.95 9.32
CA ALA A 124 -6.38 -9.01 8.29
C ALA A 124 -5.29 -9.62 7.38
N ALA A 125 -4.38 -10.40 7.95
CA ALA A 125 -3.39 -11.14 7.18
C ALA A 125 -4.04 -12.17 6.26
N PHE A 126 -5.06 -12.89 6.73
CA PHE A 126 -5.81 -13.86 5.94
C PHE A 126 -6.52 -13.22 4.73
N VAL A 127 -7.26 -12.12 4.94
CA VAL A 127 -7.92 -11.41 3.83
C VAL A 127 -6.90 -10.93 2.80
N ARG A 128 -5.74 -10.43 3.24
CA ARG A 128 -4.65 -10.00 2.37
C ARG A 128 -4.05 -11.16 1.57
N THR A 129 -3.82 -12.32 2.17
CA THR A 129 -3.27 -13.47 1.44
C THR A 129 -4.29 -14.03 0.44
N MET A 130 -5.58 -14.04 0.76
CA MET A 130 -6.64 -14.38 -0.21
C MET A 130 -6.69 -13.43 -1.39
N ALA A 131 -6.58 -12.11 -1.14
CA ALA A 131 -6.47 -11.12 -2.21
C ALA A 131 -5.21 -11.38 -3.06
N GLY A 132 -4.07 -11.63 -2.42
CA GLY A 132 -2.81 -11.98 -3.10
C GLY A 132 -2.90 -13.25 -3.96
N PHE A 133 -3.63 -14.27 -3.50
CA PHE A 133 -3.91 -15.49 -4.26
C PHE A 133 -4.76 -15.23 -5.50
N SER A 134 -5.64 -14.23 -5.46
CA SER A 134 -6.52 -13.91 -6.57
C SER A 134 -5.77 -13.26 -7.74
N PHE A 135 -4.72 -12.46 -7.47
CA PHE A 135 -3.97 -11.73 -8.50
C PHE A 135 -3.40 -12.61 -9.62
N PRO A 136 -2.69 -13.72 -9.35
CA PRO A 136 -2.21 -14.63 -10.40
C PRO A 136 -3.31 -15.22 -11.29
N LEU A 137 -4.55 -15.35 -10.79
CA LEU A 137 -5.66 -15.95 -11.52
C LEU A 137 -6.24 -15.00 -12.59
N PHE A 138 -6.35 -13.71 -12.28
CA PHE A 138 -6.92 -12.72 -13.22
C PHE A 138 -5.88 -11.84 -13.92
N ALA A 139 -4.70 -11.61 -13.33
CA ALA A 139 -3.70 -10.70 -13.88
C ALA A 139 -3.24 -11.09 -15.30
N PRO A 140 -2.96 -12.37 -15.63
CA PRO A 140 -2.57 -12.73 -17.00
C PRO A 140 -3.65 -12.38 -18.03
N ALA A 141 -4.91 -12.72 -17.75
CA ALA A 141 -6.05 -12.40 -18.62
C ALA A 141 -6.27 -10.88 -18.75
N MET A 142 -6.11 -10.14 -17.65
CA MET A 142 -6.19 -8.67 -17.65
C MET A 142 -5.10 -8.05 -18.52
N TYR A 143 -3.84 -8.45 -18.33
CA TYR A 143 -2.72 -7.91 -19.11
C TYR A 143 -2.75 -8.32 -20.58
N GLN A 144 -3.29 -9.50 -20.92
CA GLN A 144 -3.50 -9.91 -22.31
C GLN A 144 -4.52 -9.02 -23.04
N ARG A 145 -5.58 -8.56 -22.35
CA ARG A 145 -6.63 -7.73 -22.97
C ARG A 145 -6.34 -6.23 -22.93
N LEU A 146 -5.82 -5.71 -21.82
CA LEU A 146 -5.58 -4.27 -21.64
C LEU A 146 -4.16 -3.84 -22.04
N GLY A 147 -3.20 -4.77 -22.06
CA GLY A 147 -1.79 -4.42 -22.17
C GLY A 147 -1.22 -3.80 -20.89
N ILE A 148 0.10 -3.55 -20.91
CA ILE A 148 0.87 -3.17 -19.70
C ILE A 148 0.51 -1.77 -19.20
N ALA A 149 0.29 -0.80 -20.11
CA ALA A 149 -0.03 0.58 -19.74
C ALA A 149 -1.40 0.67 -19.06
N TRP A 150 -2.44 0.20 -19.75
CA TRP A 150 -3.82 0.27 -19.23
C TRP A 150 -4.04 -0.66 -18.04
N GLY A 151 -3.37 -1.83 -17.99
CA GLY A 151 -3.41 -2.72 -16.83
C GLY A 151 -2.87 -2.04 -15.57
N ASN A 152 -1.70 -1.39 -15.66
CA ASN A 152 -1.14 -0.62 -14.55
C ASN A 152 -1.96 0.63 -14.23
N GLY A 153 -2.54 1.30 -15.23
CA GLY A 153 -3.45 2.44 -15.02
C GLY A 153 -4.72 2.05 -14.26
N LEU A 154 -5.31 0.90 -14.58
CA LEU A 154 -6.48 0.36 -13.88
C LEU A 154 -6.12 -0.01 -12.42
N LEU A 155 -4.98 -0.68 -12.22
CA LEU A 155 -4.48 -0.98 -10.87
C LEU A 155 -4.16 0.28 -10.06
N ALA A 156 -3.60 1.31 -10.69
CA ALA A 156 -3.36 2.60 -10.05
C ALA A 156 -4.69 3.28 -9.68
N GLY A 157 -5.67 3.28 -10.58
CA GLY A 157 -6.99 3.85 -10.34
C GLY A 157 -7.72 3.15 -9.19
N THR A 158 -7.74 1.82 -9.16
CA THR A 158 -8.34 1.06 -8.05
C THR A 158 -7.57 1.27 -6.76
N ALA A 159 -6.24 1.35 -6.79
CA ALA A 159 -5.43 1.69 -5.63
C ALA A 159 -5.75 3.09 -5.08
N ILE A 160 -5.89 4.11 -5.93
CA ILE A 160 -6.32 5.47 -5.51
C ILE A 160 -7.67 5.39 -4.81
N VAL A 161 -8.65 4.76 -5.45
CA VAL A 161 -10.02 4.67 -4.91
C VAL A 161 -10.03 3.95 -3.57
N LEU A 162 -9.37 2.80 -3.45
CA LEU A 162 -9.31 2.04 -2.21
C LEU A 162 -8.52 2.78 -1.11
N CYS A 163 -7.37 3.36 -1.45
CA CYS A 163 -6.53 4.10 -0.50
C CYS A 163 -7.14 5.45 -0.09
N LEU A 164 -8.04 6.06 -0.87
CA LEU A 164 -8.80 7.24 -0.44
C LEU A 164 -10.06 6.86 0.33
N LEU A 165 -10.79 5.83 -0.11
CA LEU A 165 -12.02 5.41 0.56
C LEU A 165 -11.75 4.83 1.95
N ALA A 166 -10.72 3.99 2.10
CA ALA A 166 -10.38 3.38 3.39
C ALA A 166 -10.20 4.41 4.53
N PRO A 167 -9.36 5.45 4.40
CA PRO A 167 -9.20 6.46 5.44
C PRO A 167 -10.45 7.33 5.62
N ILE A 168 -11.21 7.65 4.56
CA ILE A 168 -12.46 8.42 4.69
C ILE A 168 -13.50 7.63 5.49
N VAL A 169 -13.65 6.34 5.19
CA VAL A 169 -14.57 5.45 5.89
C VAL A 169 -14.13 5.24 7.34
N LEU A 170 -12.84 5.02 7.59
CA LEU A 170 -12.31 4.87 8.94
C LEU A 170 -12.40 6.16 9.76
N TRP A 171 -12.17 7.32 9.16
CA TRP A 171 -12.28 8.61 9.83
C TRP A 171 -13.72 8.99 10.18
N ARG A 172 -14.67 8.71 9.27
CA ARG A 172 -16.07 9.13 9.45
C ARG A 172 -16.96 8.08 10.12
N TYR A 173 -16.67 6.79 9.92
CA TYR A 173 -17.46 5.67 10.47
C TYR A 173 -16.69 4.81 11.46
N GLY A 174 -15.42 5.12 11.78
CA GLY A 174 -14.61 4.34 12.74
C GLY A 174 -15.28 4.20 14.11
N GLU A 175 -15.89 5.27 14.63
CA GLU A 175 -16.65 5.21 15.90
C GLU A 175 -17.89 4.30 15.81
N TRP A 176 -18.58 4.28 14.67
CA TRP A 176 -19.76 3.42 14.48
C TRP A 176 -19.37 1.95 14.32
N ILE A 177 -18.27 1.67 13.61
CA ILE A 177 -17.72 0.32 13.43
C ILE A 177 -17.19 -0.22 14.78
N ARG A 178 -16.52 0.62 15.58
CA ARG A 178 -16.07 0.26 16.94
C ARG A 178 -17.24 -0.03 17.87
N ARG A 179 -18.27 0.83 17.89
CA ARG A 179 -19.47 0.62 18.72
C ARG A 179 -20.27 -0.64 18.37
N LYS A 180 -20.15 -1.15 17.15
CA LYS A 180 -20.84 -2.37 16.70
C LYS A 180 -20.05 -3.66 16.95
N SER A 181 -18.78 -3.55 17.35
CA SER A 181 -17.91 -4.68 17.66
C SER A 181 -17.85 -4.90 19.17
N SER A 182 -18.37 -6.04 19.65
CA SER A 182 -18.37 -6.43 21.07
C SER A 182 -16.95 -6.62 21.66
N TYR A 183 -15.90 -6.55 20.85
CA TYR A 183 -14.51 -6.86 21.20
C TYR A 183 -13.54 -5.68 21.01
N CYS A 184 -14.01 -4.53 20.53
CA CYS A 184 -13.21 -3.30 20.45
C CYS A 184 -13.11 -2.62 21.83
N ALA A 185 -11.95 -2.05 22.16
CA ALA A 185 -11.86 -1.15 23.30
C ALA A 185 -12.52 0.17 22.92
N GLY A 186 -13.65 0.50 23.55
CA GLY A 186 -14.44 1.71 23.28
C GLY A 186 -15.91 1.50 23.58
#